data_AF-A0A8J8P0S7-F1
#
_entry.id   AF-A0A8J8P0S7-F1
#
_cell.length_a   1.000
_cell.length_b   1.000
_cell.length_c   1.000
_cell.angle_alpha   90.00
_cell.angle_beta   90.00
_cell.angle_gamma   90.00
#
_symmetry.space_group_name_H-M   'P 1'
#
loop_
_entity.id
_entity.type
_entity.pdbx_description
1 polymer ?
#
loop_
_entity_poly.entity_id
_entity_poly.type
_entity_poly.pdbx_seq_one_letter_code
_entity_poly.pdbx_strand_id
1 'polypeptide(L)'
;MEAITEEKGYTKIDLTEKALTQQHLAKFSKEDLIQLIVGNKFKLVEKQDNKHHKEQKPFDFSKHNRVKIALKFSYLGKNYKGLVTQKNTEDTIEHHIILALKRTCLVPPDENINKSHFNRCGRTDKGVSALGNVLSLYVRELKEGQSYCQMLNHCLPQDIRMVAYSRVPEHFDARFSCIYREYKYFFCQGNMDISKISQACKKLIGLHDFRNFCKKDESLKNEEDEAEEQQNFMRRIFNFRVEPVHQNQQNEKLSMWMCVIRGSAFLWHQVRCMMAVLFMIGKGEDDESVIDLLFDVEQIKDRPNYDIAPDANLILSDCGFDDVEWTNDSLAADVETYKVYQRQFEESAIAMCLSEVMMRQYHERPGLKEGDRTLAQYPPIKQQAETVQWEDIVERVTKARKKQRPGDEVSIIRRAVAGKKREAKAESKK
;
A
#
# COMPACT_ATOMS: atom_id res chain seq x y z
N MET A 1 50.99 11.88 58.43
CA MET A 1 51.00 10.42 58.62
C MET A 1 49.58 10.02 58.92
N GLU A 2 48.84 9.80 57.83
CA GLU A 2 47.38 9.76 57.78
C GLU A 2 46.78 8.48 58.34
N ALA A 3 45.52 8.65 58.70
CA ALA A 3 44.71 7.83 59.56
C ALA A 3 44.18 6.54 58.91
N ILE A 4 43.97 5.59 59.82
CA ILE A 4 43.14 4.39 59.73
C ILE A 4 41.84 4.66 58.96
N THR A 5 41.54 3.86 57.93
CA THR A 5 40.18 3.65 57.43
C THR A 5 39.94 2.19 57.05
N GLU A 6 39.19 1.53 57.92
CA GLU A 6 38.26 0.40 57.75
C GLU A 6 38.29 -0.40 56.44
N GLU A 7 38.72 -1.66 56.56
CA GLU A 7 38.32 -2.75 55.68
C GLU A 7 36.79 -2.89 55.68
N LYS A 8 36.12 -2.37 54.65
CA LYS A 8 34.78 -2.85 54.29
C LYS A 8 34.94 -4.12 53.47
N GLY A 9 34.75 -5.26 54.15
CA GLY A 9 34.67 -6.57 53.52
C GLY A 9 33.57 -6.60 52.47
N TYR A 10 33.96 -6.63 51.20
CA TYR A 10 33.10 -7.09 50.12
C TYR A 10 33.30 -8.60 50.00
N THR A 11 32.30 -9.36 50.42
CA THR A 11 32.20 -10.79 50.07
C THR A 11 32.30 -10.90 48.56
N LYS A 12 33.22 -11.74 48.07
CA LYS A 12 33.34 -12.13 46.65
C LYS A 12 31.95 -12.56 46.17
N ILE A 13 31.27 -11.71 45.41
CA ILE A 13 30.05 -12.10 44.72
C ILE A 13 30.48 -13.02 43.58
N ASP A 14 29.97 -14.25 43.61
CA ASP A 14 30.20 -15.22 42.56
C ASP A 14 29.49 -14.74 41.28
N LEU A 15 30.27 -14.28 40.30
CA LEU A 15 29.80 -13.75 39.02
C LEU A 15 29.27 -14.85 38.07
N THR A 16 29.04 -16.07 38.56
CA THR A 16 28.48 -17.17 37.79
C THR A 16 26.94 -17.20 37.76
N GLU A 17 26.26 -16.35 38.55
CA GLU A 17 24.81 -16.20 38.41
C GLU A 17 24.44 -15.52 37.08
N LYS A 18 23.60 -16.20 36.29
CA LYS A 18 23.25 -15.85 34.90
C LYS A 18 22.47 -14.53 34.71
N ALA A 19 22.16 -13.77 35.76
CA ALA A 19 21.53 -12.46 35.62
C ALA A 19 21.79 -11.55 36.83
N LEU A 20 22.59 -10.50 36.64
CA LEU A 20 22.69 -9.39 37.59
C LEU A 20 21.43 -8.53 37.50
N THR A 21 20.67 -8.42 38.60
CA THR A 21 19.46 -7.57 38.66
C THR A 21 19.81 -6.10 38.85
N GLN A 22 18.87 -5.19 38.53
CA GLN A 22 19.06 -3.73 38.73
C GLN A 22 19.43 -3.36 40.18
N GLN A 23 18.91 -4.08 41.18
CA GLN A 23 19.27 -3.88 42.59
C GLN A 23 20.71 -4.28 42.92
N HIS A 24 21.30 -5.22 42.17
CA HIS A 24 22.72 -5.58 42.32
C HIS A 24 23.63 -4.52 41.70
N LEU A 25 23.25 -3.97 40.55
CA LEU A 25 24.02 -2.96 39.83
C LEU A 25 24.02 -1.60 40.53
N ALA A 26 22.96 -1.27 41.27
CA ALA A 26 22.84 -0.02 42.03
C ALA A 26 23.83 0.11 43.20
N LYS A 27 24.56 -0.97 43.54
CA LYS A 27 25.56 -0.99 44.62
C LYS A 27 26.96 -0.58 44.16
N PHE A 28 27.16 -0.38 42.85
CA PHE A 28 28.46 -0.02 42.27
C PHE A 28 28.53 1.48 41.95
N SER A 29 29.71 2.08 42.14
CA SER A 29 29.94 3.43 41.64
C SER A 29 29.98 3.44 40.11
N LYS A 30 29.83 4.62 39.51
CA LYS A 30 29.87 4.78 38.05
C LYS A 30 31.22 4.32 37.48
N GLU A 31 32.30 4.62 38.21
CA GLU A 31 33.67 4.26 37.87
C GLU A 31 33.87 2.74 37.95
N ASP A 32 33.29 2.08 38.96
CA ASP A 32 33.33 0.61 39.09
C ASP A 32 32.57 -0.09 37.96
N LEU A 33 31.41 0.44 37.57
CA LEU A 33 30.62 -0.09 36.45
C LEU A 33 31.37 0.07 35.12
N ILE A 34 32.06 1.19 34.92
CA ILE A 34 32.89 1.43 33.74
C ILE A 34 34.06 0.42 33.71
N GLN A 35 34.75 0.20 34.83
CA GLN A 35 35.81 -0.81 34.91
C GLN A 35 35.30 -2.22 34.67
N LEU A 36 34.10 -2.57 35.17
CA LEU A 36 33.45 -3.86 34.93
C LEU A 36 33.12 -4.07 33.44
N ILE A 37 32.65 -3.03 32.75
CA ILE A 37 32.34 -3.08 31.31
C ILE A 37 33.62 -3.17 30.49
N VAL A 38 34.65 -2.39 30.82
CA VAL A 38 35.93 -2.40 30.10
C VAL A 38 36.66 -3.73 30.31
N GLY A 39 36.69 -4.24 31.54
CA GLY A 39 37.28 -5.55 31.86
C GLY A 39 36.52 -6.73 31.24
N ASN A 40 35.20 -6.65 31.12
CA ASN A 40 34.41 -7.66 30.41
C ASN A 40 34.48 -7.53 28.88
N LYS A 41 34.72 -6.35 28.32
CA LYS A 41 34.97 -6.20 26.87
C LYS A 41 36.17 -7.02 26.41
N PHE A 42 37.25 -7.05 27.19
CA PHE A 42 38.41 -7.90 26.88
C PHE A 42 38.08 -9.41 26.97
N LYS A 43 37.27 -9.84 27.96
CA LYS A 43 36.81 -11.24 28.05
C LYS A 43 35.78 -11.64 26.98
N LEU A 44 35.04 -10.69 26.41
CA LEU A 44 34.12 -10.94 25.30
C LEU A 44 34.84 -11.03 23.95
N VAL A 45 35.99 -10.37 23.80
CA VAL A 45 36.84 -10.45 22.61
C VAL A 45 37.77 -11.67 22.66
N GLU A 46 38.22 -12.10 23.85
CA GLU A 46 39.10 -13.26 24.02
C GLU A 46 38.38 -14.58 24.35
N LYS A 47 37.04 -14.60 24.40
CA LYS A 47 36.32 -15.87 24.36
C LYS A 47 36.47 -16.45 22.96
N GLN A 48 37.56 -17.20 22.80
CA GLN A 48 37.84 -18.08 21.68
C GLN A 48 36.53 -18.69 21.17
N ASP A 49 36.37 -18.63 19.85
CA ASP A 49 35.42 -19.35 19.00
C ASP A 49 35.57 -20.89 19.16
N ASN A 50 35.47 -21.39 20.38
CA ASN A 50 35.30 -22.79 20.72
C ASN A 50 33.81 -23.09 20.99
N LYS A 51 32.92 -22.43 20.26
CA LYS A 51 31.69 -23.10 19.88
C LYS A 51 32.09 -23.97 18.70
N HIS A 52 32.13 -25.28 18.90
CA HIS A 52 31.80 -26.18 17.81
C HIS A 52 30.48 -25.66 17.23
N HIS A 53 30.54 -24.89 16.14
CA HIS A 53 29.42 -24.77 15.22
C HIS A 53 29.24 -26.21 14.75
N LYS A 54 28.43 -26.99 15.49
CA LYS A 54 27.75 -28.13 14.89
C LYS A 54 27.04 -27.50 13.72
N GLU A 55 27.57 -27.71 12.51
CA GLU A 55 26.84 -27.44 11.29
C GLU A 55 25.47 -28.08 11.50
N GLN A 56 24.45 -27.23 11.63
CA GLN A 56 23.09 -27.74 11.77
C GLN A 56 22.86 -28.52 10.49
N LYS A 57 22.60 -29.83 10.62
CA LYS A 57 22.29 -30.66 9.46
C LYS A 57 21.18 -29.96 8.68
N PRO A 58 21.33 -29.83 7.34
CA PRO A 58 20.34 -29.13 6.53
C PRO A 58 18.97 -29.78 6.71
N PHE A 59 17.93 -28.94 6.72
CA PHE A 59 16.56 -29.41 6.86
C PHE A 59 16.21 -30.33 5.68
N ASP A 60 15.79 -31.56 5.99
CA ASP A 60 15.51 -32.58 4.99
C ASP A 60 14.03 -32.53 4.56
N PHE A 61 13.75 -31.81 3.46
CA PHE A 61 12.40 -31.68 2.91
C PHE A 61 11.79 -33.00 2.44
N SER A 62 12.60 -34.02 2.10
CA SER A 62 12.09 -35.32 1.61
C SER A 62 11.33 -36.10 2.69
N LYS A 63 11.54 -35.76 3.97
CA LYS A 63 10.88 -36.37 5.12
C LYS A 63 9.53 -35.74 5.47
N HIS A 64 9.07 -34.77 4.68
CA HIS A 64 7.85 -34.02 4.97
C HIS A 64 6.93 -33.96 3.76
N ASN A 65 5.63 -34.12 4.02
CA ASN A 65 4.61 -33.88 3.02
C ASN A 65 4.55 -32.39 2.65
N ARG A 66 4.04 -32.11 1.45
CA ARG A 66 3.67 -30.77 1.02
C ARG A 66 2.15 -30.67 0.90
N VAL A 67 1.62 -29.53 1.28
CA VAL A 67 0.18 -29.22 1.19
C VAL A 67 0.00 -27.90 0.45
N LYS A 68 -1.06 -27.80 -0.34
CA LYS A 68 -1.48 -26.54 -0.95
C LYS A 68 -2.24 -25.72 0.08
N ILE A 69 -1.82 -24.46 0.28
CA ILE A 69 -2.49 -23.54 1.18
C ILE A 69 -2.81 -22.22 0.49
N ALA A 70 -3.86 -21.56 0.96
CA ALA A 70 -4.09 -20.13 0.80
C ALA A 70 -3.59 -19.39 2.04
N LEU A 71 -2.81 -18.33 1.86
CA LEU A 71 -2.31 -17.44 2.91
C LEU A 71 -2.93 -16.06 2.73
N LYS A 72 -3.74 -15.61 3.69
CA LYS A 72 -4.27 -14.24 3.75
C LYS A 72 -3.29 -13.36 4.50
N PHE A 73 -2.99 -12.18 3.96
CA PHE A 73 -1.99 -11.28 4.51
C PHE A 73 -2.36 -9.80 4.35
N SER A 74 -1.81 -8.98 5.23
CA SER A 74 -1.98 -7.53 5.28
C SER A 74 -0.63 -6.82 5.36
N TYR A 75 -0.57 -5.60 4.84
CA TYR A 75 0.60 -4.74 4.93
C TYR A 75 0.27 -3.27 4.67
N LEU A 76 1.12 -2.38 5.18
CA LEU A 76 1.10 -0.96 4.83
C LEU A 76 2.04 -0.68 3.67
N GLY A 77 1.50 -0.26 2.52
CA GLY A 77 2.27 -0.13 1.28
C GLY A 77 3.25 1.04 1.24
N LYS A 78 3.14 2.02 2.15
CA LYS A 78 3.88 3.30 2.12
C LYS A 78 5.40 3.11 2.02
N ASN A 79 5.95 2.11 2.69
CA ASN A 79 7.39 1.87 2.77
C ASN A 79 7.91 0.93 1.67
N TYR A 80 7.02 0.37 0.83
CA TYR A 80 7.36 -0.71 -0.09
C TYR A 80 7.19 -0.30 -1.57
N LYS A 81 7.99 -0.90 -2.45
CA LYS A 81 7.99 -0.69 -3.90
C LYS A 81 6.94 -1.54 -4.64
N GLY A 82 5.86 -1.88 -3.94
CA GLY A 82 4.76 -2.70 -4.43
C GLY A 82 4.83 -4.15 -3.94
N LEU A 83 3.87 -4.96 -4.40
CA LEU A 83 3.80 -6.37 -4.00
C LEU A 83 4.88 -7.22 -4.65
N VAL A 84 5.01 -7.11 -5.97
CA VAL A 84 5.80 -8.05 -6.80
C VAL A 84 7.30 -7.81 -6.64
N THR A 85 8.06 -8.90 -6.49
CA THR A 85 9.53 -8.86 -6.45
C THR A 85 10.11 -8.21 -7.70
N GLN A 86 11.15 -7.38 -7.49
CA GLN A 86 11.86 -6.66 -8.54
C GLN A 86 13.35 -6.95 -8.44
N LYS A 87 14.07 -6.95 -9.58
CA LYS A 87 15.51 -7.29 -9.61
C LYS A 87 16.40 -6.28 -8.88
N ASN A 88 15.94 -5.05 -8.74
CA ASN A 88 16.71 -3.89 -8.29
C ASN A 88 16.36 -3.45 -6.85
N THR A 89 15.46 -4.16 -6.15
CA THR A 89 15.07 -3.79 -4.79
C THR A 89 14.54 -5.00 -4.03
N GLU A 90 14.90 -5.06 -2.75
CA GLU A 90 14.37 -6.03 -1.79
C GLU A 90 13.13 -5.50 -1.05
N ASP A 91 12.80 -4.21 -1.21
CA ASP A 91 11.71 -3.52 -0.51
C ASP A 91 10.35 -3.82 -1.16
N THR A 92 10.07 -5.09 -1.44
CA THR A 92 8.80 -5.57 -1.97
C THR A 92 8.19 -6.55 -1.00
N ILE A 93 6.86 -6.57 -0.93
CA ILE A 93 6.15 -7.43 0.02
C ILE A 93 6.45 -8.90 -0.24
N GLU A 94 6.51 -9.32 -1.51
CA GLU A 94 6.87 -10.70 -1.87
C GLU A 94 8.29 -11.07 -1.48
N HIS A 95 9.26 -10.16 -1.61
CA HIS A 95 10.62 -10.47 -1.17
C HIS A 95 10.64 -10.87 0.32
N HIS A 96 10.01 -10.09 1.18
CA HIS A 96 9.93 -10.39 2.61
C HIS A 96 9.15 -11.68 2.90
N ILE A 97 8.02 -11.92 2.21
CA ILE A 97 7.24 -13.15 2.38
C ILE A 97 8.03 -14.38 1.93
N ILE A 98 8.69 -14.32 0.77
CA ILE A 98 9.50 -15.42 0.23
C ILE A 98 10.68 -15.70 1.17
N LEU A 99 11.34 -14.65 1.67
CA LEU A 99 12.43 -14.80 2.64
C LEU A 99 11.94 -15.45 3.93
N ALA A 100 10.77 -15.07 4.45
CA ALA A 100 10.16 -15.69 5.62
C ALA A 100 9.80 -17.16 5.39
N LEU A 101 9.21 -17.50 4.23
CA LEU A 101 8.92 -18.88 3.84
C LEU A 101 10.17 -19.76 3.78
N LYS A 102 11.27 -19.22 3.26
CA LYS A 102 12.57 -19.92 3.20
C LYS A 102 13.19 -20.10 4.59
N ARG A 103 13.23 -19.03 5.41
CA ARG A 103 13.78 -19.06 6.77
C ARG A 103 13.03 -20.02 7.70
N THR A 104 11.72 -20.16 7.52
CA THR A 104 10.87 -21.08 8.29
C THR A 104 10.86 -22.52 7.76
N CYS A 105 11.68 -22.81 6.74
CA CYS A 105 11.74 -24.10 6.06
C CYS A 105 10.35 -24.56 5.57
N LEU A 106 9.49 -23.64 5.14
CA LEU A 106 8.21 -23.93 4.52
C LEU A 106 8.36 -24.20 3.02
N VAL A 107 9.36 -23.57 2.40
CA VAL A 107 9.83 -23.85 1.05
C VAL A 107 11.35 -24.01 1.06
N PRO A 108 11.94 -24.77 0.13
CA PRO A 108 13.39 -24.94 0.09
C PRO A 108 14.12 -23.60 -0.18
N PRO A 109 15.27 -23.36 0.46
CA PRO A 109 15.98 -22.08 0.36
C PRO A 109 16.47 -21.77 -1.07
N ASP A 110 16.88 -22.78 -1.82
CA ASP A 110 17.43 -22.63 -3.17
C ASP A 110 16.39 -22.84 -4.28
N GLU A 111 15.12 -23.12 -3.91
CA GLU A 111 14.07 -23.34 -4.89
C GLU A 111 13.57 -22.01 -5.48
N ASN A 112 13.36 -22.01 -6.79
CA ASN A 112 12.59 -20.97 -7.46
C ASN A 112 11.13 -21.07 -6.97
N ILE A 113 10.64 -20.02 -6.33
CA ILE A 113 9.32 -20.00 -5.68
C ILE A 113 8.17 -20.37 -6.64
N ASN A 114 8.32 -20.14 -7.94
CA ASN A 114 7.31 -20.52 -8.94
C ASN A 114 7.09 -22.04 -9.00
N LYS A 115 8.10 -22.86 -8.66
CA LYS A 115 7.94 -24.32 -8.52
C LYS A 115 6.99 -24.71 -7.38
N SER A 116 6.80 -23.83 -6.42
CA SER A 116 5.80 -23.99 -5.35
C SER A 116 4.39 -23.53 -5.77
N HIS A 117 4.15 -23.26 -7.06
CA HIS A 117 2.89 -22.72 -7.58
C HIS A 117 2.45 -21.44 -6.84
N PHE A 118 3.38 -20.50 -6.70
CA PHE A 118 3.20 -19.23 -5.99
C PHE A 118 2.36 -18.25 -6.82
N ASN A 119 1.07 -18.17 -6.50
CA ASN A 119 0.11 -17.31 -7.19
C ASN A 119 -0.44 -16.24 -6.25
N ARG A 120 -0.70 -15.05 -6.79
CA ARG A 120 -1.15 -13.88 -6.02
C ARG A 120 -2.54 -13.46 -6.46
N CYS A 121 -3.40 -13.14 -5.51
CA CYS A 121 -4.76 -12.71 -5.80
C CYS A 121 -4.81 -11.32 -6.45
N GLY A 122 -4.20 -10.31 -5.82
CA GLY A 122 -4.12 -8.94 -6.32
C GLY A 122 -2.69 -8.44 -6.39
N ARG A 123 -2.28 -7.86 -7.52
CA ARG A 123 -0.99 -7.17 -7.67
C ARG A 123 -1.17 -5.70 -7.27
N THR A 124 -0.60 -5.28 -6.15
CA THR A 124 -0.69 -3.88 -5.73
C THR A 124 0.54 -3.10 -6.19
N ASP A 125 0.30 -1.88 -6.69
CA ASP A 125 1.35 -0.94 -7.07
C ASP A 125 2.13 -0.45 -5.84
N LYS A 126 3.25 0.23 -6.08
CA LYS A 126 4.00 0.96 -5.05
C LYS A 126 3.09 1.87 -4.22
N GLY A 127 3.27 1.87 -2.90
CA GLY A 127 2.49 2.71 -1.97
C GLY A 127 1.10 2.18 -1.61
N VAL A 128 0.53 1.26 -2.39
CA VAL A 128 -0.81 0.69 -2.14
C VAL A 128 -0.75 -0.33 -1.00
N SER A 129 -1.66 -0.21 -0.03
CA SER A 129 -1.75 -1.12 1.12
C SER A 129 -2.69 -2.30 0.85
N ALA A 130 -2.65 -3.33 1.69
CA ALA A 130 -3.64 -4.40 1.67
C ALA A 130 -4.01 -4.86 3.08
N LEU A 131 -5.29 -5.21 3.28
CA LEU A 131 -5.78 -5.81 4.53
C LEU A 131 -6.13 -7.30 4.36
N GLY A 132 -6.35 -7.74 3.13
CA GLY A 132 -6.82 -9.09 2.85
C GLY A 132 -6.39 -9.59 1.49
N ASN A 133 -5.13 -9.35 1.10
CA ASN A 133 -4.57 -9.98 -0.08
C ASN A 133 -4.32 -11.47 0.21
N VAL A 134 -4.29 -12.30 -0.84
CA VAL A 134 -4.16 -13.75 -0.70
C VAL A 134 -3.09 -14.29 -1.65
N LEU A 135 -2.23 -15.16 -1.12
CA LEU A 135 -1.30 -16.00 -1.89
C LEU A 135 -1.80 -17.44 -1.85
N SER A 136 -1.52 -18.21 -2.90
CA SER A 136 -1.65 -19.67 -2.87
C SER A 136 -0.33 -20.30 -3.27
N LEU A 137 0.09 -21.35 -2.57
CA LEU A 137 1.35 -22.05 -2.83
C LEU A 137 1.38 -23.42 -2.13
N TYR A 138 2.27 -24.31 -2.57
CA TYR A 138 2.61 -25.53 -1.84
C TYR A 138 3.68 -25.23 -0.79
N VAL A 139 3.43 -25.64 0.45
CA VAL A 139 4.40 -25.53 1.55
C VAL A 139 4.56 -26.87 2.25
N ARG A 140 5.63 -27.01 3.02
CA ARG A 140 5.77 -28.09 4.00
C ARG A 140 4.55 -28.16 4.92
N GLU A 141 4.03 -29.36 5.12
CA GLU A 141 2.98 -29.62 6.09
C GLU A 141 3.50 -29.42 7.53
N LEU A 142 2.79 -28.59 8.30
CA LEU A 142 3.07 -28.42 9.72
C LEU A 142 2.42 -29.51 10.56
N LYS A 143 3.02 -29.79 11.72
CA LYS A 143 2.44 -30.71 12.71
C LYS A 143 1.27 -30.05 13.42
N GLU A 144 0.42 -30.87 14.00
CA GLU A 144 -0.70 -30.41 14.83
C GLU A 144 -0.24 -29.43 15.92
N GLY A 145 -1.03 -28.38 16.16
CA GLY A 145 -0.72 -27.31 17.12
C GLY A 145 0.23 -26.22 16.62
N GLN A 146 0.76 -26.33 15.40
CA GLN A 146 1.59 -25.28 14.79
C GLN A 146 0.76 -24.39 13.85
N SER A 147 1.12 -23.11 13.78
CA SER A 147 0.47 -22.12 12.91
C SER A 147 1.44 -21.56 11.86
N TYR A 148 1.04 -21.60 10.59
CA TYR A 148 1.77 -20.94 9.51
C TYR A 148 1.86 -19.42 9.75
N CYS A 149 0.77 -18.80 10.18
CA CYS A 149 0.74 -17.35 10.45
C CYS A 149 1.74 -16.98 11.54
N GLN A 150 1.73 -17.67 12.67
CA GLN A 150 2.66 -17.40 13.76
C GLN A 150 4.12 -17.60 13.32
N MET A 151 4.44 -18.73 12.68
CA MET A 151 5.81 -18.99 12.22
C MET A 151 6.32 -17.92 11.25
N LEU A 152 5.50 -17.50 10.29
CA LEU A 152 5.86 -16.49 9.31
C LEU A 152 5.97 -15.09 9.95
N ASN A 153 5.03 -14.70 10.81
CA ASN A 153 5.03 -13.38 11.45
C ASN A 153 6.26 -13.14 12.33
N HIS A 154 6.86 -14.16 12.93
CA HIS A 154 8.14 -14.04 13.65
C HIS A 154 9.34 -13.71 12.74
N CYS A 155 9.23 -13.97 11.43
CA CYS A 155 10.28 -13.71 10.45
C CYS A 155 9.98 -12.50 9.56
N LEU A 156 8.79 -11.92 9.65
CA LEU A 156 8.33 -10.80 8.83
C LEU A 156 8.58 -9.44 9.50
N PRO A 157 8.82 -8.37 8.71
CA PRO A 157 8.78 -7.00 9.20
C PRO A 157 7.48 -6.67 9.94
N GLN A 158 7.51 -5.74 10.88
CA GLN A 158 6.37 -5.46 11.76
C GLN A 158 5.09 -4.99 11.04
N ASP A 159 5.23 -4.44 9.85
CA ASP A 159 4.16 -3.91 9.01
C ASP A 159 3.73 -4.87 7.89
N ILE A 160 4.16 -6.14 7.91
CA ILE A 160 3.67 -7.23 7.06
C ILE A 160 3.20 -8.38 7.95
N ARG A 161 1.95 -8.81 7.77
CA ARG A 161 1.32 -9.85 8.59
C ARG A 161 0.56 -10.88 7.80
N MET A 162 0.81 -12.13 8.14
CA MET A 162 -0.09 -13.25 7.84
C MET A 162 -1.25 -13.18 8.82
N VAL A 163 -2.45 -13.11 8.26
CA VAL A 163 -3.71 -12.88 8.97
C VAL A 163 -4.46 -14.18 9.20
N ALA A 164 -4.50 -15.04 8.18
CA ALA A 164 -5.16 -16.33 8.25
C ALA A 164 -4.57 -17.24 7.18
N TYR A 165 -4.81 -18.53 7.30
CA TYR A 165 -4.51 -19.48 6.24
C TYR A 165 -5.64 -20.47 6.06
N SER A 166 -5.62 -21.22 4.98
CA SER A 166 -6.53 -22.34 4.75
C SER A 166 -5.82 -23.42 3.95
N ARG A 167 -6.09 -24.69 4.25
CA ARG A 167 -5.72 -25.79 3.34
C ARG A 167 -6.74 -25.80 2.22
N VAL A 168 -6.26 -25.83 0.98
CA VAL A 168 -7.11 -25.69 -0.20
C VAL A 168 -6.87 -26.85 -1.17
N PRO A 169 -7.84 -27.17 -2.04
CA PRO A 169 -7.66 -28.18 -3.08
C PRO A 169 -6.47 -27.86 -4.00
N GLU A 170 -5.90 -28.88 -4.64
CA GLU A 170 -4.72 -28.72 -5.51
C GLU A 170 -4.95 -27.77 -6.69
N HIS A 171 -6.18 -27.72 -7.20
CA HIS A 171 -6.57 -26.84 -8.30
C HIS A 171 -6.82 -25.38 -7.88
N PHE A 172 -6.78 -25.08 -6.59
CA PHE A 172 -6.99 -23.71 -6.09
C PHE A 172 -5.86 -22.78 -6.52
N ASP A 173 -6.24 -21.63 -7.07
CA ASP A 173 -5.33 -20.57 -7.47
C ASP A 173 -5.82 -19.24 -6.90
N ALA A 174 -5.01 -18.56 -6.08
CA ALA A 174 -5.41 -17.31 -5.45
C ALA A 174 -5.86 -16.23 -6.46
N ARG A 175 -5.34 -16.25 -7.69
CA ARG A 175 -5.75 -15.35 -8.77
C ARG A 175 -7.04 -15.83 -9.42
N PHE A 176 -7.07 -17.06 -9.89
CA PHE A 176 -8.17 -17.54 -10.75
C PHE A 176 -9.39 -18.03 -9.97
N SER A 177 -9.23 -18.55 -8.76
CA SER A 177 -10.31 -18.98 -7.87
C SER A 177 -10.97 -17.82 -7.11
N CYS A 178 -10.41 -16.62 -7.16
CA CYS A 178 -10.97 -15.47 -6.46
C CYS A 178 -12.17 -14.89 -7.22
N ILE A 179 -13.31 -14.82 -6.52
CA ILE A 179 -14.61 -14.40 -7.06
C ILE A 179 -14.82 -12.88 -7.02
N TYR A 180 -14.18 -12.19 -6.08
CA TYR A 180 -14.19 -10.73 -6.03
C TYR A 180 -12.96 -10.17 -5.34
N ARG A 181 -12.57 -8.96 -5.74
CA ARG A 181 -11.66 -8.10 -4.97
C ARG A 181 -12.43 -6.87 -4.52
N GLU A 182 -12.20 -6.46 -3.28
CA GLU A 182 -12.71 -5.22 -2.74
C GLU A 182 -11.56 -4.25 -2.48
N TYR A 183 -11.71 -3.02 -2.98
CA TYR A 183 -10.82 -1.92 -2.73
C TYR A 183 -11.54 -0.83 -1.94
N LYS A 184 -10.78 -0.15 -1.08
CA LYS A 184 -11.18 1.08 -0.41
C LYS A 184 -10.24 2.20 -0.84
N TYR A 185 -10.80 3.32 -1.26
CA TYR A 185 -10.04 4.52 -1.64
C TYR A 185 -10.42 5.69 -0.75
N PHE A 186 -9.47 6.22 0.02
CA PHE A 186 -9.69 7.31 0.98
C PHE A 186 -9.39 8.68 0.38
N PHE A 187 -10.18 9.68 0.73
CA PHE A 187 -9.96 11.06 0.28
C PHE A 187 -10.60 12.09 1.22
N CYS A 188 -10.04 13.29 1.26
CA CYS A 188 -10.69 14.44 1.90
C CYS A 188 -11.76 15.00 0.96
N GLN A 189 -12.88 15.45 1.52
CA GLN A 189 -13.98 16.06 0.74
C GLN A 189 -13.52 17.26 -0.08
N GLY A 190 -12.71 18.15 0.50
CA GLY A 190 -12.28 19.38 -0.17
C GLY A 190 -13.47 20.19 -0.69
N ASN A 191 -13.39 20.63 -1.95
CA ASN A 191 -14.49 21.33 -2.63
C ASN A 191 -15.36 20.37 -3.47
N MET A 192 -15.31 19.06 -3.22
CA MET A 192 -16.05 18.08 -4.02
C MET A 192 -17.50 17.93 -3.56
N ASP A 193 -18.40 17.84 -4.53
CA ASP A 193 -19.79 17.45 -4.34
C ASP A 193 -19.88 15.91 -4.23
N ILE A 194 -20.08 15.43 -3.00
CA ILE A 194 -20.16 14.00 -2.70
C ILE A 194 -21.43 13.37 -3.29
N SER A 195 -22.51 14.13 -3.45
CA SER A 195 -23.74 13.64 -4.07
C SER A 195 -23.51 13.30 -5.54
N LYS A 196 -22.82 14.17 -6.28
CA LYS A 196 -22.42 13.90 -7.67
C LYS A 196 -21.46 12.71 -7.79
N ILE A 197 -20.50 12.58 -6.87
CA ILE A 197 -19.63 11.39 -6.81
C ILE A 197 -20.47 10.13 -6.61
N SER A 198 -21.39 10.15 -5.65
CA SER A 198 -22.29 9.03 -5.35
C SER A 198 -23.16 8.61 -6.54
N GLN A 199 -23.70 9.59 -7.28
CA GLN A 199 -24.46 9.34 -8.51
C GLN A 199 -23.58 8.75 -9.62
N ALA A 200 -22.41 9.33 -9.86
CA ALA A 200 -21.47 8.88 -10.87
C ALA A 200 -20.93 7.46 -10.60
N CYS A 201 -20.71 7.08 -9.33
CA CYS A 201 -20.32 5.72 -8.95
C CYS A 201 -21.29 4.66 -9.51
N LYS A 202 -22.59 4.95 -9.54
CA LYS A 202 -23.62 4.00 -10.02
C LYS A 202 -23.45 3.66 -11.51
N LYS A 203 -22.98 4.61 -12.32
CA LYS A 203 -22.74 4.40 -13.76
C LYS A 203 -21.58 3.45 -14.04
N LEU A 204 -20.65 3.30 -13.10
CA LEU A 204 -19.50 2.39 -13.21
C LEU A 204 -19.85 0.95 -12.79
N ILE A 205 -21.01 0.70 -12.19
CA ILE A 205 -21.48 -0.64 -11.80
C ILE A 205 -21.95 -1.39 -13.05
N GLY A 206 -21.65 -2.69 -13.12
CA GLY A 206 -22.00 -3.53 -14.25
C GLY A 206 -20.78 -4.08 -14.99
N LEU A 207 -21.04 -4.72 -16.13
CA LEU A 207 -20.02 -5.29 -17.01
C LEU A 207 -19.74 -4.29 -18.14
N HIS A 208 -18.54 -3.72 -18.16
CA HIS A 208 -18.14 -2.69 -19.12
C HIS A 208 -16.72 -2.92 -19.63
N ASP A 209 -16.38 -2.28 -20.75
CA ASP A 209 -15.01 -2.17 -21.23
C ASP A 209 -14.30 -1.00 -20.51
N PHE A 210 -13.33 -1.31 -19.67
CA PHE A 210 -12.63 -0.32 -18.84
C PHE A 210 -11.32 0.17 -19.46
N ARG A 211 -11.08 0.02 -20.76
CA ARG A 211 -9.83 0.46 -21.42
C ARG A 211 -9.50 1.93 -21.21
N ASN A 212 -10.53 2.77 -21.17
CA ASN A 212 -10.42 4.21 -20.94
C ASN A 212 -10.40 4.59 -19.45
N PHE A 213 -10.35 3.58 -18.58
CA PHE A 213 -10.20 3.70 -17.14
C PHE A 213 -9.01 2.89 -16.64
N CYS A 214 -8.01 2.57 -17.46
CA CYS A 214 -6.82 1.84 -17.02
C CYS A 214 -5.58 2.29 -17.79
N LYS A 215 -4.38 1.94 -17.32
CA LYS A 215 -3.21 1.97 -18.20
C LYS A 215 -3.14 0.67 -18.99
N LYS A 216 -2.73 0.78 -20.26
CA LYS A 216 -2.34 -0.39 -21.06
C LYS A 216 -1.06 -0.96 -20.50
N ASP A 217 -0.99 -2.28 -20.44
CA ASP A 217 0.23 -2.97 -20.04
C ASP A 217 1.08 -3.20 -21.29
N GLU A 218 2.07 -2.34 -21.51
CA GLU A 218 2.92 -2.41 -22.70
C GLU A 218 3.82 -3.64 -22.70
N SER A 219 4.01 -4.31 -21.55
CA SER A 219 4.79 -5.55 -21.48
C SER A 219 4.12 -6.73 -22.17
N LEU A 220 2.81 -6.66 -22.41
CA LEU A 220 2.05 -7.68 -23.14
C LEU A 220 2.20 -7.60 -24.67
N LYS A 221 2.94 -6.62 -25.19
CA LYS A 221 3.17 -6.46 -26.65
C LYS A 221 4.34 -7.28 -27.18
N ASN A 222 5.11 -7.93 -26.30
CA ASN A 222 6.40 -8.52 -26.64
C ASN A 222 6.37 -10.05 -26.51
N GLU A 223 5.50 -10.74 -27.24
CA GLU A 223 5.71 -12.16 -27.56
C GLU A 223 5.38 -12.34 -29.06
N GLU A 224 6.31 -12.92 -29.81
CA GLU A 224 6.26 -13.18 -31.27
C GLU A 224 5.21 -14.22 -31.66
N ASP A 225 4.16 -14.38 -30.86
CA ASP A 225 3.05 -15.29 -31.13
C ASP A 225 1.95 -14.54 -31.89
N GLU A 226 1.74 -14.96 -33.13
CA GLU A 226 0.77 -14.45 -34.11
C GLU A 226 -0.70 -14.72 -33.74
N ALA A 227 -1.04 -14.69 -32.45
CA ALA A 227 -2.39 -14.45 -31.98
C ALA A 227 -2.37 -13.07 -31.32
N GLU A 228 -2.93 -12.06 -31.98
CA GLU A 228 -3.26 -10.78 -31.37
C GLU A 228 -4.23 -11.02 -30.19
N GLU A 229 -3.74 -11.44 -29.02
CA GLU A 229 -4.49 -11.40 -27.77
C GLU A 229 -4.65 -9.93 -27.42
N GLN A 230 -5.67 -9.31 -28.03
CA GLN A 230 -6.17 -8.01 -27.61
C GLN A 230 -6.49 -8.12 -26.13
N GLN A 231 -5.66 -7.47 -25.31
CA GLN A 231 -5.82 -7.40 -23.86
C GLN A 231 -7.30 -7.23 -23.50
N ASN A 232 -7.89 -8.21 -22.79
CA ASN A 232 -9.31 -8.15 -22.46
C ASN A 232 -9.55 -7.06 -21.39
N PHE A 233 -10.22 -5.98 -21.79
CA PHE A 233 -10.57 -4.85 -20.93
C PHE A 233 -11.95 -4.96 -20.25
N MET A 234 -12.71 -6.02 -20.52
CA MET A 234 -14.01 -6.23 -19.90
C MET A 234 -13.85 -6.57 -18.43
N ARG A 235 -14.47 -5.79 -17.54
CA ARG A 235 -14.52 -6.07 -16.09
C ARG A 235 -15.93 -5.87 -15.57
N ARG A 236 -16.29 -6.61 -14.53
CA ARG A 236 -17.56 -6.46 -13.83
C ARG A 236 -17.34 -5.80 -12.48
N ILE A 237 -17.94 -4.64 -12.27
CA ILE A 237 -18.05 -4.00 -10.97
C ILE A 237 -19.38 -4.42 -10.36
N PHE A 238 -19.33 -5.05 -9.19
CA PHE A 238 -20.50 -5.50 -8.44
C PHE A 238 -21.07 -4.39 -7.56
N ASN A 239 -20.20 -3.58 -6.97
CA ASN A 239 -20.59 -2.49 -6.08
C ASN A 239 -19.58 -1.34 -6.18
N PHE A 240 -20.08 -0.11 -6.19
CA PHE A 240 -19.29 1.10 -6.07
C PHE A 240 -20.09 2.14 -5.29
N ARG A 241 -19.65 2.46 -4.07
CA ARG A 241 -20.34 3.40 -3.19
C ARG A 241 -19.37 4.30 -2.45
N VAL A 242 -19.85 5.47 -2.06
CA VAL A 242 -19.11 6.44 -1.24
C VAL A 242 -19.70 6.45 0.17
N GLU A 243 -18.84 6.39 1.18
CA GLU A 243 -19.19 6.31 2.61
C GLU A 243 -18.37 7.32 3.41
N PRO A 244 -18.97 7.99 4.42
CA PRO A 244 -18.22 8.87 5.31
C PRO A 244 -17.33 8.04 6.24
N VAL A 245 -16.09 8.49 6.45
CA VAL A 245 -15.14 7.88 7.39
C VAL A 245 -15.05 8.71 8.66
N HIS A 246 -14.94 10.03 8.50
CA HIS A 246 -14.91 10.98 9.60
C HIS A 246 -15.52 12.30 9.13
N GLN A 247 -16.56 12.75 9.81
CA GLN A 247 -17.19 14.04 9.53
C GLN A 247 -16.58 15.12 10.42
N ASN A 248 -15.89 16.08 9.80
CA ASN A 248 -15.32 17.19 10.53
C ASN A 248 -16.44 18.23 10.79
N GLN A 249 -16.81 18.37 12.06
CA GLN A 249 -17.92 19.24 12.49
C GLN A 249 -17.64 20.74 12.28
N GLN A 250 -16.37 21.14 12.21
CA GLN A 250 -15.98 22.53 12.09
C GLN A 250 -15.80 22.96 10.63
N ASN A 251 -15.36 22.03 9.78
CA ASN A 251 -15.16 22.28 8.37
C ASN A 251 -15.45 21.02 7.57
N GLU A 252 -16.63 20.98 6.95
CA GLU A 252 -17.07 19.85 6.12
C GLU A 252 -16.04 19.47 5.05
N LYS A 253 -15.29 20.45 4.52
CA LYS A 253 -14.25 20.22 3.50
C LYS A 253 -13.07 19.38 3.99
N LEU A 254 -12.88 19.29 5.30
CA LEU A 254 -11.88 18.44 5.94
C LEU A 254 -12.46 17.06 6.33
N SER A 255 -13.72 16.78 6.02
CA SER A 255 -14.31 15.46 6.24
C SER A 255 -13.61 14.41 5.37
N MET A 256 -13.38 13.25 5.96
CA MET A 256 -12.80 12.10 5.30
C MET A 256 -13.90 11.19 4.77
N TRP A 257 -13.76 10.78 3.52
CA TRP A 257 -14.64 9.86 2.83
C TRP A 257 -13.85 8.68 2.28
N MET A 258 -14.55 7.60 2.01
CA MET A 258 -14.00 6.47 1.29
C MET A 258 -14.95 6.01 0.20
N CYS A 259 -14.38 5.60 -0.93
CA CYS A 259 -15.09 4.81 -1.92
C CYS A 259 -14.81 3.33 -1.69
N VAL A 260 -15.86 2.50 -1.64
CA VAL A 260 -15.79 1.04 -1.60
C VAL A 260 -16.15 0.51 -2.97
N ILE A 261 -15.20 -0.21 -3.59
CA ILE A 261 -15.35 -0.77 -4.93
C ILE A 261 -15.14 -2.27 -4.84
N ARG A 262 -16.15 -3.05 -5.24
CA ARG A 262 -16.06 -4.51 -5.34
C ARG A 262 -16.28 -4.91 -6.79
N GLY A 263 -15.36 -5.71 -7.34
CA GLY A 263 -15.43 -6.19 -8.73
C GLY A 263 -14.81 -7.57 -8.89
N SER A 264 -15.04 -8.20 -10.02
CA SER A 264 -14.51 -9.55 -10.32
C SER A 264 -12.98 -9.55 -10.41
N ALA A 265 -12.44 -8.58 -11.14
CA ALA A 265 -11.01 -8.30 -11.27
C ALA A 265 -10.82 -6.83 -11.67
N PHE A 266 -9.59 -6.34 -11.56
CA PHE A 266 -9.23 -4.97 -11.94
C PHE A 266 -8.02 -4.96 -12.88
N LEU A 267 -8.07 -4.09 -13.88
CA LEU A 267 -6.97 -3.79 -14.79
C LEU A 267 -5.93 -2.90 -14.09
N TRP A 268 -4.76 -2.76 -14.72
CA TRP A 268 -3.69 -1.94 -14.18
C TRP A 268 -4.12 -0.47 -13.99
N HIS A 269 -3.97 0.03 -12.78
CA HIS A 269 -4.44 1.34 -12.31
C HIS A 269 -5.96 1.59 -12.45
N GLN A 270 -6.79 0.56 -12.65
CA GLN A 270 -8.21 0.78 -12.96
C GLN A 270 -8.94 1.61 -11.91
N VAL A 271 -8.81 1.20 -10.64
CA VAL A 271 -9.48 1.87 -9.52
C VAL A 271 -9.07 3.34 -9.43
N ARG A 272 -7.76 3.63 -9.56
CA ARG A 272 -7.24 5.00 -9.46
C ARG A 272 -7.71 5.88 -10.62
N CYS A 273 -7.86 5.31 -11.81
CA CYS A 273 -8.40 6.01 -12.97
C CYS A 273 -9.90 6.30 -12.82
N MET A 274 -10.68 5.34 -12.30
CA MET A 274 -12.09 5.59 -11.95
C MET A 274 -12.22 6.70 -10.91
N MET A 275 -11.41 6.66 -9.84
CA MET A 275 -11.39 7.70 -8.81
C MET A 275 -11.03 9.08 -9.36
N ALA A 276 -10.08 9.17 -10.30
CA ALA A 276 -9.73 10.45 -10.93
C ALA A 276 -10.92 11.07 -11.69
N VAL A 277 -11.66 10.25 -12.44
CA VAL A 277 -12.87 10.70 -13.15
C VAL A 277 -13.95 11.15 -12.17
N LEU A 278 -14.17 10.38 -11.10
CA LEU A 278 -15.10 10.77 -10.04
C LEU A 278 -14.71 12.09 -9.37
N PHE A 279 -13.42 12.34 -9.14
CA PHE A 279 -12.95 13.62 -8.59
C PHE A 279 -13.16 14.78 -9.54
N MET A 280 -12.97 14.61 -10.86
CA MET A 280 -13.32 15.65 -11.84
C MET A 280 -14.81 15.99 -11.78
N ILE A 281 -15.68 14.98 -11.72
CA ILE A 281 -17.13 15.17 -11.58
C ILE A 281 -17.47 15.86 -10.26
N GLY A 282 -16.89 15.41 -9.15
CA GLY A 282 -17.10 16.00 -7.82
C GLY A 282 -16.67 17.46 -7.74
N LYS A 283 -15.59 17.84 -8.44
CA LYS A 283 -15.13 19.23 -8.55
C LYS A 283 -15.94 20.08 -9.53
N GLY A 284 -16.84 19.47 -10.31
CA GLY A 284 -17.58 20.14 -11.39
C GLY A 284 -16.73 20.45 -12.62
N GLU A 285 -15.59 19.78 -12.80
CA GLU A 285 -14.73 19.91 -13.98
C GLU A 285 -15.28 19.14 -15.19
N ASP A 286 -16.14 18.16 -14.93
CA ASP A 286 -16.97 17.45 -15.91
C ASP A 286 -18.30 17.04 -15.26
N ASP A 287 -19.22 16.53 -16.06
CA ASP A 287 -20.47 15.93 -15.60
C ASP A 287 -20.46 14.40 -15.77
N GLU A 288 -21.45 13.73 -15.19
CA GLU A 288 -21.56 12.27 -15.17
C GLU A 288 -21.67 11.60 -16.55
N SER A 289 -22.02 12.34 -17.62
CA SER A 289 -22.01 11.82 -18.99
C SER A 289 -20.60 11.54 -19.53
N VAL A 290 -19.54 12.05 -18.89
CA VAL A 290 -18.16 11.70 -19.25
C VAL A 290 -17.89 10.20 -19.08
N ILE A 291 -18.59 9.54 -18.15
CA ILE A 291 -18.45 8.09 -17.94
C ILE A 291 -19.01 7.34 -19.15
N ASP A 292 -20.17 7.75 -19.66
CA ASP A 292 -20.77 7.15 -20.86
C ASP A 292 -19.85 7.35 -22.07
N LEU A 293 -19.30 8.55 -22.22
CA LEU A 293 -18.33 8.87 -23.26
C LEU A 293 -17.06 8.00 -23.16
N LEU A 294 -16.55 7.72 -21.96
CA LEU A 294 -15.38 6.85 -21.76
C LEU A 294 -15.71 5.36 -21.99
N PHE A 295 -16.96 4.94 -21.85
CA PHE A 295 -17.39 3.59 -22.23
C PHE A 295 -17.69 3.44 -23.73
N ASP A 296 -17.88 4.54 -24.45
CA ASP A 296 -17.95 4.53 -25.92
C ASP A 296 -16.55 4.32 -26.53
N VAL A 297 -16.19 3.04 -26.70
CA VAL A 297 -14.90 2.62 -27.26
C VAL A 297 -14.77 2.86 -28.77
N GLU A 298 -15.88 3.10 -29.47
CA GLU A 298 -15.85 3.47 -30.89
C GLU A 298 -15.41 4.93 -31.02
N GLN A 299 -15.91 5.79 -30.15
CA GLN A 299 -15.55 7.20 -30.10
C GLN A 299 -14.19 7.44 -29.42
N ILE A 300 -13.85 6.66 -28.39
CA ILE A 300 -12.61 6.77 -27.62
C ILE A 300 -11.92 5.42 -27.58
N LYS A 301 -11.03 5.20 -28.55
CA LYS A 301 -10.27 3.95 -28.66
C LYS A 301 -9.18 3.79 -27.60
N ASP A 302 -8.72 4.91 -27.05
CA ASP A 302 -7.60 4.98 -26.11
C ASP A 302 -7.85 5.99 -25.00
N ARG A 303 -7.43 5.61 -23.79
CA ARG A 303 -7.56 6.43 -22.60
C ARG A 303 -7.12 7.88 -22.89
N PRO A 304 -7.98 8.87 -22.65
CA PRO A 304 -7.61 10.27 -22.73
C PRO A 304 -6.51 10.60 -21.70
N ASN A 305 -5.73 11.64 -21.96
CA ASN A 305 -4.69 12.05 -21.02
C ASN A 305 -5.31 12.83 -19.86
N TYR A 306 -5.60 12.12 -18.77
CA TYR A 306 -5.99 12.70 -17.49
C TYR A 306 -5.13 12.11 -16.36
N ASP A 307 -4.96 12.89 -15.31
CA ASP A 307 -4.13 12.50 -14.16
C ASP A 307 -4.78 11.35 -13.38
N ILE A 308 -3.96 10.43 -12.91
CA ILE A 308 -4.41 9.27 -12.13
C ILE A 308 -4.44 9.65 -10.65
N ALA A 309 -5.46 9.22 -9.90
CA ALA A 309 -5.54 9.49 -8.47
C ALA A 309 -4.32 8.93 -7.70
N PRO A 310 -3.88 9.53 -6.58
CA PRO A 310 -2.76 9.02 -5.77
C PRO A 310 -2.88 7.55 -5.38
N ASP A 311 -1.76 6.81 -5.29
CA ASP A 311 -1.72 5.38 -4.92
C ASP A 311 -1.82 5.16 -3.40
N ALA A 312 -1.17 6.01 -2.59
CA ALA A 312 -1.09 5.87 -1.14
C ALA A 312 -2.46 5.80 -0.44
N ASN A 313 -3.52 6.23 -1.12
CA ASN A 313 -4.89 6.28 -0.60
C ASN A 313 -5.71 5.01 -0.90
N LEU A 314 -5.15 4.07 -1.65
CA LEU A 314 -5.81 2.85 -2.08
C LEU A 314 -5.41 1.67 -1.19
N ILE A 315 -6.41 0.87 -0.80
CA ILE A 315 -6.23 -0.36 -0.03
C ILE A 315 -6.97 -1.49 -0.71
N LEU A 316 -6.31 -2.63 -0.96
CA LEU A 316 -6.97 -3.90 -1.25
C LEU A 316 -7.54 -4.46 0.08
N SER A 317 -8.82 -4.22 0.34
CA SER A 317 -9.43 -4.53 1.64
C SER A 317 -9.78 -5.99 1.79
N ASP A 318 -10.23 -6.65 0.72
CA ASP A 318 -10.65 -8.05 0.81
C ASP A 318 -10.59 -8.78 -0.54
N CYS A 319 -10.44 -10.11 -0.47
CA CYS A 319 -10.50 -11.03 -1.60
C CYS A 319 -11.43 -12.19 -1.24
N GLY A 320 -12.49 -12.38 -2.01
CA GLY A 320 -13.47 -13.44 -1.80
C GLY A 320 -13.14 -14.71 -2.56
N PHE A 321 -13.45 -15.85 -1.96
CA PHE A 321 -13.28 -17.19 -2.53
C PHE A 321 -14.47 -18.06 -2.12
N ASP A 322 -14.90 -18.97 -2.99
CA ASP A 322 -15.85 -20.02 -2.64
C ASP A 322 -15.13 -21.12 -1.85
N ASP A 323 -15.80 -21.68 -0.85
CA ASP A 323 -15.37 -22.88 -0.10
C ASP A 323 -13.96 -22.79 0.54
N VAL A 324 -13.49 -21.57 0.88
CA VAL A 324 -12.25 -21.39 1.66
C VAL A 324 -12.58 -21.09 3.12
N GLU A 325 -12.33 -22.07 3.97
CA GLU A 325 -12.45 -21.92 5.42
C GLU A 325 -11.15 -21.36 6.00
N TRP A 326 -11.16 -20.09 6.37
CA TRP A 326 -10.02 -19.42 6.99
C TRP A 326 -9.84 -19.87 8.44
N THR A 327 -8.60 -20.12 8.84
CA THR A 327 -8.30 -20.38 10.25
C THR A 327 -8.68 -19.20 11.14
N ASN A 328 -9.16 -19.51 12.34
CA ASN A 328 -9.38 -18.54 13.41
C ASN A 328 -8.08 -18.18 14.16
N ASP A 329 -6.95 -18.17 13.46
CA ASP A 329 -5.68 -17.66 13.99
C ASP A 329 -5.85 -16.15 14.20
N SER A 330 -6.40 -15.77 15.36
CA SER A 330 -6.89 -14.42 15.52
C SER A 330 -5.71 -13.45 15.52
N LEU A 331 -5.77 -12.45 14.63
CA LEU A 331 -4.99 -11.22 14.75
C LEU A 331 -5.05 -10.61 16.16
N ALA A 332 -6.11 -10.88 16.94
CA ALA A 332 -6.24 -10.42 18.32
C ALA A 332 -5.16 -10.98 19.27
N ALA A 333 -4.51 -12.10 18.91
CA ALA A 333 -3.34 -12.60 19.63
C ALA A 333 -2.04 -11.86 19.26
N ASP A 334 -2.02 -11.14 18.14
CA ASP A 334 -0.87 -10.35 17.68
C ASP A 334 -0.92 -8.93 18.26
N VAL A 335 -0.77 -8.88 19.59
CA VAL A 335 -0.76 -7.66 20.40
C VAL A 335 0.30 -6.67 19.90
N GLU A 336 1.42 -7.16 19.38
CA GLU A 336 2.50 -6.31 18.89
C GLU A 336 2.10 -5.56 17.62
N THR A 337 1.43 -6.24 16.69
CA THR A 337 0.89 -5.60 15.48
C THR A 337 -0.15 -4.55 15.80
N TYR A 338 -1.08 -4.86 16.71
CA TYR A 338 -2.06 -3.89 17.16
C TYR A 338 -1.37 -2.64 17.73
N LYS A 339 -0.35 -2.81 18.58
CA LYS A 339 0.42 -1.68 19.14
C LYS A 339 1.12 -0.85 18.06
N VAL A 340 1.63 -1.48 17.01
CA VAL A 340 2.25 -0.78 15.87
C VAL A 340 1.21 0.09 15.16
N TYR A 341 0.05 -0.47 14.81
CA TYR A 341 -1.03 0.30 14.17
C TYR A 341 -1.60 1.38 15.08
N GLN A 342 -1.74 1.09 16.37
CA GLN A 342 -2.18 2.05 17.36
C GLN A 342 -1.21 3.25 17.42
N ARG A 343 0.10 3.01 17.53
CA ARG A 343 1.10 4.09 17.56
C ARG A 343 1.07 4.91 16.27
N GLN A 344 1.00 4.27 15.11
CA GLN A 344 0.93 4.96 13.83
C GLN A 344 -0.35 5.79 13.69
N PHE A 345 -1.48 5.28 14.19
CA PHE A 345 -2.72 6.02 14.26
C PHE A 345 -2.57 7.24 15.17
N GLU A 346 -2.03 7.07 16.37
CA GLU A 346 -1.79 8.15 17.32
C GLU A 346 -0.89 9.24 16.72
N GLU A 347 0.25 8.87 16.13
CA GLU A 347 1.17 9.80 15.46
C GLU A 347 0.47 10.55 14.30
N SER A 348 -0.29 9.84 13.48
CA SER A 348 -1.02 10.43 12.35
C SER A 348 -2.18 11.32 12.81
N ALA A 349 -2.89 10.94 13.87
CA ALA A 349 -3.97 11.72 14.46
C ALA A 349 -3.45 12.99 15.11
N ILE A 350 -2.32 12.93 15.83
CA ILE A 350 -1.64 14.11 16.39
C ILE A 350 -1.20 15.03 15.25
N ALA A 351 -0.55 14.50 14.21
CA ALA A 351 -0.11 15.28 13.06
C ALA A 351 -1.30 15.95 12.33
N MET A 352 -2.42 15.25 12.18
CA MET A 352 -3.67 15.78 11.63
C MET A 352 -4.20 16.94 12.48
N CYS A 353 -4.35 16.74 13.79
CA CYS A 353 -4.82 17.77 14.72
C CYS A 353 -3.91 19.01 14.74
N LEU A 354 -2.59 18.80 14.78
CA LEU A 354 -1.61 19.91 14.71
C LEU A 354 -1.74 20.68 13.39
N SER A 355 -1.85 19.98 12.27
CA SER A 355 -2.02 20.61 10.96
C SER A 355 -3.32 21.41 10.89
N GLU A 356 -4.41 20.90 11.48
CA GLU A 356 -5.69 21.59 11.53
C GLU A 356 -5.61 22.87 12.38
N VAL A 357 -5.00 22.82 13.57
CA VAL A 357 -4.77 24.00 14.41
C VAL A 357 -3.93 25.05 13.67
N MET A 358 -2.84 24.63 13.04
CA MET A 358 -1.99 25.53 12.24
C MET A 358 -2.78 26.17 11.09
N MET A 359 -3.55 25.38 10.32
CA MET A 359 -4.37 25.90 9.22
C MET A 359 -5.37 26.96 9.69
N ARG A 360 -6.03 26.75 10.84
CA ARG A 360 -6.95 27.74 11.41
C ARG A 360 -6.25 29.04 11.79
N GLN A 361 -5.10 28.95 12.46
CA GLN A 361 -4.29 30.13 12.78
C GLN A 361 -3.90 30.95 11.54
N TYR A 362 -3.62 30.30 10.42
CA TYR A 362 -3.34 31.00 9.16
C TYR A 362 -4.61 31.63 8.56
N HIS A 363 -5.74 30.93 8.60
CA HIS A 363 -7.02 31.43 8.07
C HIS A 363 -7.57 32.64 8.84
N GLU A 364 -7.32 32.70 10.15
CA GLU A 364 -7.78 33.77 11.05
C GLU A 364 -6.87 35.02 11.02
N ARG A 365 -5.79 35.05 10.21
CA ARG A 365 -4.90 36.21 10.14
C ARG A 365 -5.60 37.44 9.53
N PRO A 366 -5.59 38.60 10.22
CA PRO A 366 -6.09 39.85 9.66
C PRO A 366 -5.32 40.21 8.38
N GLY A 367 -6.03 40.47 7.28
CA GLY A 367 -5.45 40.90 5.99
C GLY A 367 -5.57 39.92 4.82
N LEU A 368 -6.01 38.67 5.05
CA LEU A 368 -6.35 37.73 3.96
C LEU A 368 -7.69 38.13 3.32
N LYS A 369 -7.66 38.43 2.01
CA LYS A 369 -8.87 38.74 1.23
C LYS A 369 -9.75 37.50 1.15
N GLU A 370 -11.06 37.69 1.03
CA GLU A 370 -12.05 36.60 1.04
C GLU A 370 -11.83 35.55 -0.08
N GLY A 371 -11.18 35.94 -1.19
CA GLY A 371 -10.73 35.02 -2.26
C GLY A 371 -9.49 34.18 -1.93
N ASP A 372 -8.65 34.60 -0.97
CA ASP A 372 -7.48 33.83 -0.49
C ASP A 372 -7.87 32.79 0.57
N ARG A 373 -9.13 32.83 1.03
CA ARG A 373 -9.69 31.99 2.10
C ARG A 373 -10.35 30.71 1.61
N THR A 374 -10.69 30.62 0.32
CA THR A 374 -11.06 29.33 -0.26
C THR A 374 -9.86 28.41 -0.14
N LEU A 375 -10.05 27.15 0.30
CA LEU A 375 -9.09 26.06 0.06
C LEU A 375 -8.77 26.10 -1.42
N ALA A 376 -7.70 26.83 -1.76
CA ALA A 376 -7.28 27.05 -3.12
C ALA A 376 -7.13 25.67 -3.72
N GLN A 377 -7.52 25.51 -4.97
CA GLN A 377 -7.18 24.34 -5.76
C GLN A 377 -5.67 24.19 -5.68
N TYR A 378 -5.16 23.41 -4.70
CA TYR A 378 -3.74 23.16 -4.61
C TYR A 378 -3.42 22.40 -5.90
N PRO A 379 -2.60 22.96 -6.80
CA PRO A 379 -2.09 22.16 -7.88
C PRO A 379 -1.38 20.96 -7.24
N PRO A 380 -1.48 19.76 -7.83
CA PRO A 380 -0.72 18.61 -7.34
C PRO A 380 0.72 19.04 -7.14
N ILE A 381 1.36 18.62 -6.05
CA ILE A 381 2.79 18.85 -5.82
C ILE A 381 3.51 18.26 -7.04
N LYS A 382 3.83 19.10 -8.02
CA LYS A 382 4.71 18.75 -9.12
C LYS A 382 6.08 18.60 -8.49
N GLN A 383 6.56 17.36 -8.42
CA GLN A 383 7.96 17.13 -8.15
C GLN A 383 8.76 17.80 -9.28
N GLN A 384 9.53 18.82 -8.88
CA GLN A 384 10.63 19.50 -9.57
C GLN A 384 10.31 20.46 -10.74
N ALA A 385 10.32 21.75 -10.37
CA ALA A 385 11.06 22.90 -10.92
C ALA A 385 11.25 23.06 -12.45
N GLU A 386 10.65 24.13 -12.99
CA GLU A 386 11.31 25.11 -13.86
C GLU A 386 10.81 26.52 -13.51
N THR A 387 11.71 27.49 -13.43
CA THR A 387 11.41 28.90 -13.12
C THR A 387 10.79 29.56 -14.34
N VAL A 388 9.48 29.79 -14.32
CA VAL A 388 8.78 30.55 -15.36
C VAL A 388 8.71 32.02 -14.95
N GLN A 389 9.17 32.92 -15.81
CA GLN A 389 9.13 34.37 -15.59
C GLN A 389 7.67 34.87 -15.61
N TRP A 390 7.34 35.77 -14.68
CA TRP A 390 5.96 36.21 -14.45
C TRP A 390 5.35 36.96 -15.64
N GLU A 391 6.18 37.61 -16.47
CA GLU A 391 5.71 38.36 -17.64
C GLU A 391 5.07 37.45 -18.71
N ASP A 392 5.57 36.22 -18.88
CA ASP A 392 5.06 35.25 -19.87
C ASP A 392 3.66 34.72 -19.54
N ILE A 393 3.31 34.71 -18.25
CA ILE A 393 2.00 34.25 -17.76
C ILE A 393 0.93 35.29 -18.09
N VAL A 394 1.24 36.58 -17.91
CA VAL A 394 0.29 37.68 -18.12
C VAL A 394 -0.06 37.84 -19.60
N GLU A 395 0.90 37.65 -20.51
CA GLU A 395 0.67 37.74 -21.96
C GLU A 395 -0.16 36.56 -22.49
N ARG A 396 0.03 35.35 -21.93
CA ARG A 396 -0.77 34.16 -22.27
C ARG A 396 -2.22 34.28 -21.78
N VAL A 397 -2.44 34.81 -20.58
CA VAL A 397 -3.78 34.96 -19.99
C VAL A 397 -4.60 36.05 -20.71
N THR A 398 -3.95 37.10 -21.20
CA THR A 398 -4.64 38.20 -21.91
C THR A 398 -5.06 37.85 -23.33
N LYS A 399 -4.30 37.02 -24.06
CA LYS A 399 -4.68 36.55 -25.41
C LYS A 399 -5.76 35.47 -25.43
N ALA A 400 -5.93 34.69 -24.36
CA ALA A 400 -6.92 33.60 -24.30
C ALA A 400 -8.38 34.06 -24.06
N ARG A 401 -8.62 35.35 -23.79
CA ARG A 401 -9.95 35.86 -23.36
C ARG A 401 -10.92 36.25 -24.49
N LYS A 402 -10.63 35.97 -25.76
CA LYS A 402 -11.51 36.28 -26.89
C LYS A 402 -11.76 35.09 -27.83
N LYS A 403 -12.63 34.16 -27.41
CA LYS A 403 -13.70 33.50 -28.21
C LYS A 403 -14.25 32.31 -27.43
N GLN A 404 -15.41 32.50 -26.79
CA GLN A 404 -16.03 31.56 -25.84
C GLN A 404 -17.25 30.84 -26.43
N ARG A 405 -17.45 29.59 -25.99
CA ARG A 405 -18.77 28.96 -25.76
C ARG A 405 -18.73 28.21 -24.40
N PRO A 406 -19.79 28.25 -23.59
CA PRO A 406 -19.78 27.70 -22.23
C PRO A 406 -20.13 26.21 -22.23
N GLY A 407 -19.17 25.35 -21.88
CA GLY A 407 -19.38 23.91 -21.69
C GLY A 407 -18.15 23.05 -22.02
N ASP A 408 -17.45 23.36 -23.11
CA ASP A 408 -16.32 22.56 -23.60
C ASP A 408 -14.95 22.91 -22.98
N GLU A 409 -14.82 24.04 -22.26
CA GLU A 409 -13.51 24.54 -21.82
C GLU A 409 -12.95 23.90 -20.53
N VAL A 410 -13.78 23.34 -19.65
CA VAL A 410 -13.30 22.85 -18.34
C VAL A 410 -12.84 21.38 -18.43
N SER A 411 -13.58 20.54 -19.16
CA SER A 411 -13.31 19.10 -19.24
C SER A 411 -11.96 18.81 -19.91
N ILE A 412 -11.02 18.27 -19.14
CA ILE A 412 -9.71 17.81 -19.65
C ILE A 412 -9.93 16.61 -20.59
N ILE A 413 -10.84 15.71 -20.26
CA ILE A 413 -11.16 14.52 -21.05
C ILE A 413 -11.71 14.92 -22.42
N ARG A 414 -12.74 15.76 -22.47
CA ARG A 414 -13.38 16.15 -23.74
C ARG A 414 -12.42 16.92 -24.63
N ARG A 415 -11.55 17.76 -24.05
CA ARG A 415 -10.46 18.43 -24.77
C ARG A 415 -9.45 17.45 -25.35
N ALA A 416 -9.00 16.47 -24.57
CA ALA A 416 -8.08 15.45 -25.03
C ALA A 416 -8.68 14.61 -26.18
N VAL A 417 -9.97 14.27 -26.10
CA VAL A 417 -10.69 13.55 -27.16
C VAL A 417 -10.82 14.41 -28.43
N ALA A 418 -11.15 15.70 -28.29
CA ALA A 418 -11.22 16.62 -29.42
C ALA A 418 -9.86 16.83 -30.09
N GLY A 419 -8.77 16.86 -29.31
CA GLY A 419 -7.39 16.92 -29.80
C GLY A 419 -7.03 15.73 -30.68
N LYS A 420 -7.23 14.50 -30.17
CA LYS A 420 -6.97 13.26 -30.94
C LYS A 420 -7.76 13.19 -32.24
N LYS A 421 -9.03 13.63 -32.25
CA LYS A 421 -9.84 13.70 -33.49
C LYS A 421 -9.30 14.67 -34.53
N ARG A 422 -8.65 15.78 -34.11
CA ARG A 422 -8.02 16.74 -35.02
C ARG A 422 -6.74 16.18 -35.63
N GLU A 423 -5.92 15.50 -34.84
CA GLU A 423 -4.70 14.82 -35.30
C GLU A 423 -5.02 13.74 -36.34
N ALA A 424 -5.97 12.85 -36.04
CA ALA A 424 -6.38 11.79 -36.98
C ALA A 424 -6.92 12.35 -38.32
N LYS A 425 -7.66 13.47 -38.30
CA LYS A 425 -8.12 14.15 -39.53
C LYS A 425 -7.01 14.86 -40.30
N ALA A 426 -5.94 15.28 -39.63
CA ALA A 426 -4.79 15.89 -40.27
C ALA A 426 -3.89 14.84 -40.94
N GLU A 427 -3.77 13.65 -40.33
CA GLU A 427 -3.08 12.49 -40.91
C GLU A 427 -3.83 11.91 -42.11
N SER A 428 -5.16 11.86 -42.08
CA SER A 428 -5.95 11.36 -43.23
C SER A 428 -6.00 12.31 -44.44
N LYS A 429 -5.43 13.51 -44.32
CA LYS A 429 -5.38 14.54 -45.39
C LYS A 429 -3.98 14.71 -45.99
N LYS A 430 -2.98 14.06 -45.42
CA LYS A 430 -1.67 13.88 -46.03
C LYS A 430 -1.67 12.56 -46.79
#